data_AF-A0A919PN00-F1
#
_entry.id   AF-A0A919PN00-F1
#
_cell.length_a   1.000
_cell.length_b   1.000
_cell.length_c   1.000
_cell.angle_alpha   90.00
_cell.angle_beta   90.00
_cell.angle_gamma   90.00
#
_symmetry.space_group_name_H-M   'P 1'
#
loop_
_entity.id
_entity.type
_entity.pdbx_description
1 polymer ?
#
loop_
_entity_poly.entity_id
_entity_poly.type
_entity_poly.pdbx_seq_one_letter_code
_entity_poly.pdbx_strand_id
1 'polypeptide(L)'
;MEGSVSSIDQVPLSDVLPVAFAAVEDDLRRLARDLQARQAAAGRVTWHWFLEPTEAPRTLSEREALPIVSGSIMLYNSGVDWLELDLDIAGEPELTVTASVHVACWCTENHNAHYVLEACWPVASAHDLIEGFAAGTAILTEVLNAGPFDPSTWRIHAGLPDAPKATP
;
A
#
# COMPACT_ATOMS: atom_id res chain seq x y z
N MET A 1 -7.33 0.86 19.17
CA MET A 1 -6.94 1.46 17.87
C MET A 1 -6.06 2.66 18.15
N GLU A 2 -4.84 2.41 18.60
CA GLU A 2 -3.70 3.26 18.23
C GLU A 2 -3.20 2.68 16.90
N GLY A 3 -2.71 3.42 15.91
CA GLY A 3 -2.46 4.85 15.81
C GLY A 3 -1.86 5.09 14.43
N SER A 4 -2.70 5.16 13.39
CA SER A 4 -2.20 5.52 12.07
C SER A 4 -1.73 6.97 12.10
N VAL A 5 -0.63 7.23 11.43
CA VAL A 5 -0.02 8.56 11.35
C VAL A 5 -0.13 9.10 9.94
N SER A 6 -0.29 10.42 9.81
CA SER A 6 -0.49 11.06 8.51
C SER A 6 0.82 11.37 7.78
N SER A 7 1.97 11.11 8.42
CA SER A 7 3.30 11.29 7.85
C SER A 7 4.21 10.12 8.16
N ILE A 8 4.99 9.70 7.16
CA ILE A 8 6.06 8.73 7.34
C ILE A 8 7.05 9.19 8.41
N ASP A 9 7.24 10.50 8.59
CA ASP A 9 8.14 11.08 9.61
C ASP A 9 7.75 10.71 11.04
N GLN A 10 6.49 10.31 11.25
CA GLN A 10 5.96 9.89 12.55
C GLN A 10 6.06 8.37 12.77
N VAL A 11 6.44 7.62 11.73
CA VAL A 11 6.71 6.18 11.81
C VAL A 11 8.13 5.98 12.37
N PRO A 12 8.32 5.26 13.49
CA PRO A 12 9.63 4.95 14.03
C PRO A 12 10.27 3.80 13.23
N LEU A 13 10.72 4.09 12.01
CA LEU A 13 11.32 3.09 11.10
C LEU A 13 12.50 2.33 11.73
N SER A 14 13.29 2.99 12.56
CA SER A 14 14.38 2.39 13.35
C SER A 14 13.92 1.27 14.28
N ASP A 15 12.67 1.31 14.74
CA ASP A 15 12.14 0.39 15.74
C ASP A 15 11.51 -0.85 15.12
N VAL A 16 11.17 -0.77 13.82
CA VAL A 16 10.42 -1.82 13.12
C VAL A 16 11.21 -2.48 11.99
N LEU A 17 12.14 -1.76 11.35
CA LEU A 17 13.00 -2.36 10.32
C LEU A 17 14.06 -3.25 10.98
N PRO A 18 14.44 -4.38 10.34
CA PRO A 18 15.56 -5.17 10.83
C PRO A 18 16.84 -4.31 10.86
N VAL A 19 17.68 -4.51 11.88
CA VAL A 19 18.88 -3.67 12.15
C VAL A 19 19.80 -3.51 10.93
N ALA A 20 19.87 -4.53 10.06
CA ALA A 20 20.65 -4.49 8.82
C ALA A 20 20.20 -3.39 7.83
N PHE A 21 18.97 -2.89 7.96
CA PHE A 21 18.35 -1.87 7.10
C PHE A 21 18.25 -0.49 7.75
N ALA A 22 18.65 -0.32 9.01
CA ALA A 22 18.53 0.96 9.72
C ALA A 22 19.24 2.13 9.00
N ALA A 23 20.31 1.83 8.25
CA ALA A 23 21.06 2.84 7.52
C ALA A 23 20.30 3.49 6.35
N VAL A 24 19.18 2.90 5.90
CA VAL A 24 18.41 3.42 4.75
C VAL A 24 17.18 4.22 5.14
N GLU A 25 16.98 4.46 6.44
CA GLU A 25 15.80 5.16 6.96
C GLU A 25 15.58 6.52 6.29
N ASP A 26 16.63 7.33 6.16
CA ASP A 26 16.53 8.67 5.57
C ASP A 26 16.11 8.61 4.08
N ASP A 27 16.56 7.59 3.36
CA ASP A 27 16.18 7.37 1.96
C ASP A 27 14.70 6.98 1.85
N LEU A 28 14.22 6.07 2.69
CA LEU A 28 12.82 5.66 2.73
C LEU A 28 11.91 6.84 3.08
N ARG A 29 12.25 7.61 4.12
CA ARG A 29 11.49 8.80 4.50
C ARG A 29 11.46 9.82 3.36
N ARG A 30 12.58 10.04 2.66
CA ARG A 30 12.64 10.95 1.51
C ARG A 30 11.69 10.50 0.40
N LEU A 31 11.74 9.22 0.01
CA LEU A 31 10.88 8.66 -1.04
C LEU A 31 9.39 8.73 -0.68
N ALA A 32 9.05 8.41 0.57
CA ALA A 32 7.68 8.51 1.05
C ALA A 32 7.19 9.98 1.11
N ARG A 33 8.02 10.93 1.57
CA ARG A 33 7.68 12.37 1.51
C ARG A 33 7.46 12.84 0.08
N ASP A 34 8.26 12.37 -0.86
CA ASP A 34 8.13 12.67 -2.27
C ASP A 34 6.81 12.13 -2.86
N LEU A 35 6.37 10.95 -2.44
CA LEU A 35 5.06 10.39 -2.79
C LEU A 35 3.92 11.23 -2.17
N GLN A 36 4.05 11.60 -0.89
CA GLN A 36 3.06 12.42 -0.18
C GLN A 36 2.93 13.84 -0.78
N ALA A 37 4.04 14.47 -1.18
CA ALA A 37 4.01 15.81 -1.78
C ALA A 37 3.24 15.82 -3.11
N ARG A 38 3.38 14.77 -3.91
CA ARG A 38 2.65 14.59 -5.18
C ARG A 38 1.15 14.40 -4.95
N GLN A 39 0.79 13.68 -3.90
CA GLN A 39 -0.60 13.56 -3.44
C GLN A 39 -1.19 14.93 -3.04
N ALA A 40 -0.46 15.73 -2.25
CA ALA A 40 -0.94 17.01 -1.75
C ALA A 40 -1.19 18.02 -2.90
N ALA A 41 -0.32 18.01 -3.91
CA ALA A 41 -0.49 18.81 -5.13
C ALA A 41 -1.77 18.46 -5.91
N ALA A 42 -2.26 17.23 -5.77
CA ALA A 42 -3.48 16.76 -6.42
C ALA A 42 -4.77 16.98 -5.59
N GLY A 43 -4.67 17.62 -4.41
CA GLY A 43 -5.82 17.99 -3.57
C GLY A 43 -6.58 16.80 -2.97
N ARG A 44 -5.89 15.69 -2.69
CA ARG A 44 -6.50 14.41 -2.28
C ARG A 44 -6.48 14.20 -0.76
N VAL A 45 -7.07 13.09 -0.32
CA VAL A 45 -6.92 12.56 1.05
C VAL A 45 -5.48 12.15 1.35
N THR A 46 -5.09 12.22 2.61
CA THR A 46 -3.71 11.99 3.07
C THR A 46 -3.39 10.50 3.15
N TRP A 47 -2.11 10.16 2.95
CA TRP A 47 -1.59 8.82 3.28
C TRP A 47 -1.76 8.53 4.78
N HIS A 48 -2.18 7.31 5.08
CA HIS A 48 -2.21 6.77 6.43
C HIS A 48 -1.12 5.71 6.55
N TRP A 49 -0.20 5.91 7.47
CA TRP A 49 0.86 4.96 7.75
C TRP A 49 0.51 4.17 9.01
N PHE A 50 0.66 2.86 8.90
CA PHE A 50 0.37 1.89 9.94
C PHE A 50 1.65 1.18 10.33
N LEU A 51 1.79 0.99 11.64
CA LEU A 51 2.74 0.10 12.24
C LEU A 51 1.94 -1.12 12.67
N GLU A 52 2.15 -2.24 11.99
CA GLU A 52 1.61 -3.49 12.48
C GLU A 52 2.57 -4.02 13.55
N PRO A 53 2.06 -4.47 14.72
CA PRO A 53 2.90 -5.04 15.76
C PRO A 53 3.69 -6.23 15.20
N THR A 54 5.00 -6.26 15.47
CA THR A 54 5.87 -7.43 15.20
C THR A 54 5.42 -8.70 15.94
N GLU A 55 4.45 -8.59 16.86
CA GLU A 55 3.78 -9.74 17.45
C GLU A 55 2.65 -10.23 16.53
N ALA A 56 3.00 -11.17 15.64
CA ALA A 56 2.04 -11.92 14.85
C ALA A 56 0.83 -12.38 15.69
N PRO A 57 -0.43 -12.22 15.22
CA PRO A 57 -1.50 -13.07 15.70
C PRO A 57 -1.05 -14.52 15.48
N ARG A 58 -0.95 -15.31 16.55
CA ARG A 58 -0.44 -16.70 16.56
C ARG A 58 -1.25 -17.69 15.71
N THR A 59 -2.11 -17.20 14.82
CA THR A 59 -3.06 -17.94 14.01
C THR A 59 -3.07 -17.54 12.54
N LEU A 60 -2.22 -16.59 12.10
CA LEU A 60 -2.02 -16.41 10.66
C LEU A 60 -1.30 -17.66 10.14
N SER A 61 -1.91 -18.33 9.18
CA SER A 61 -1.30 -19.48 8.52
C SER A 61 0.10 -19.12 8.04
N GLU A 62 1.03 -20.07 8.14
CA GLU A 62 2.50 -19.97 8.00
C GLU A 62 3.04 -19.42 6.65
N ARG A 63 2.29 -18.58 5.91
CA ARG A 63 2.59 -18.13 4.54
C ARG A 63 2.26 -16.67 4.23
N GLU A 64 1.68 -15.91 5.14
CA GLU A 64 1.36 -14.50 4.87
C GLU A 64 2.45 -13.64 5.51
N ALA A 65 3.23 -12.96 4.66
CA ALA A 65 4.22 -11.99 5.12
C ALA A 65 3.51 -10.90 5.92
N LEU A 66 4.00 -10.64 7.13
CA LEU A 66 3.39 -9.67 8.02
C LEU A 66 3.87 -8.27 7.63
N PRO A 67 2.97 -7.34 7.26
CA PRO A 67 3.38 -5.95 7.04
C PRO A 67 4.08 -5.43 8.31
N ILE A 68 5.21 -4.76 8.12
CA ILE A 68 6.00 -4.09 9.17
C ILE A 68 5.69 -2.59 9.12
N VAL A 69 5.64 -2.07 7.89
CA VAL A 69 5.23 -0.70 7.59
C VAL A 69 4.24 -0.79 6.44
N SER A 70 3.06 -0.21 6.61
CA SER A 70 2.08 -0.07 5.54
C SER A 70 1.71 1.39 5.39
N GLY A 71 1.73 1.90 4.17
CA GLY A 71 1.11 3.17 3.83
C GLY A 71 -0.09 2.89 2.94
N SER A 72 -1.25 3.45 3.26
CA SER A 72 -2.43 3.38 2.40
C SER A 72 -3.03 4.74 2.08
N ILE A 73 -3.70 4.84 0.93
CA ILE A 73 -4.52 5.98 0.54
C ILE A 73 -5.78 5.56 -0.21
N MET A 74 -6.93 5.97 0.31
CA MET A 74 -8.24 5.75 -0.29
C MET A 74 -8.53 6.80 -1.37
N LEU A 75 -8.37 6.49 -2.65
CA LEU A 75 -8.59 7.45 -3.74
C LEU A 75 -10.06 7.64 -4.12
N TYR A 76 -10.89 6.64 -3.83
CA TYR A 76 -12.34 6.71 -4.01
C TYR A 76 -13.02 5.90 -2.93
N ASN A 77 -14.11 6.42 -2.36
CA ASN A 77 -14.95 5.68 -1.42
C ASN A 77 -16.39 6.22 -1.46
N SER A 78 -17.33 5.37 -1.88
CA SER A 78 -18.77 5.67 -1.90
C SER A 78 -19.53 5.04 -0.72
N GLY A 79 -18.82 4.38 0.19
CA GLY A 79 -19.37 3.55 1.27
C GLY A 79 -19.73 2.12 0.84
N VAL A 80 -19.93 1.88 -0.45
CA VAL A 80 -20.17 0.54 -1.02
C VAL A 80 -19.07 0.11 -1.96
N ASP A 81 -18.42 1.05 -2.63
CA ASP A 81 -17.33 0.82 -3.55
C ASP A 81 -16.14 1.71 -3.21
N TRP A 82 -14.94 1.24 -3.53
CA TRP A 82 -13.70 1.91 -3.18
C TRP A 82 -12.54 1.56 -4.11
N LEU A 83 -11.57 2.47 -4.18
CA LEU A 83 -10.26 2.31 -4.80
C LEU A 83 -9.22 2.80 -3.79
N GLU A 84 -8.29 1.94 -3.43
CA GLU A 84 -7.21 2.24 -2.49
C GLU A 84 -5.86 1.83 -3.11
N LEU A 85 -4.80 2.47 -2.63
CA LEU A 85 -3.42 2.21 -3.02
C LEU A 85 -2.64 1.92 -1.75
N ASP A 86 -1.80 0.89 -1.80
CA ASP A 86 -0.92 0.52 -0.69
C ASP A 86 0.54 0.51 -1.12
N LEU A 87 1.40 0.85 -0.15
CA LEU A 87 2.84 0.63 -0.19
C LEU A 87 3.28 -0.03 1.12
N ASP A 88 3.66 -1.29 1.02
CA ASP A 88 4.00 -2.13 2.17
C ASP A 88 5.48 -2.51 2.16
N ILE A 89 6.04 -2.58 3.36
CA ILE A 89 7.25 -3.32 3.67
C ILE A 89 6.80 -4.46 4.59
N ALA A 90 6.87 -5.70 4.13
CA ALA A 90 6.45 -6.88 4.88
C ALA A 90 7.62 -7.80 5.22
N GLY A 91 7.59 -8.39 6.41
CA GLY A 91 8.58 -9.33 6.92
C GLY A 91 8.13 -10.79 6.81
N GLU A 92 9.13 -11.67 6.77
CA GLU A 92 9.06 -13.14 6.73
C GLU A 92 8.33 -13.78 5.53
N PRO A 93 8.88 -14.88 4.94
CA PRO A 93 10.21 -15.45 5.18
C PRO A 93 11.35 -14.57 4.66
N GLU A 94 11.05 -13.62 3.77
CA GLU A 94 11.99 -12.65 3.22
C GLU A 94 11.36 -11.26 3.26
N LEU A 95 12.16 -10.23 3.55
CA LEU A 95 11.69 -8.86 3.53
C LEU A 95 11.25 -8.53 2.10
N THR A 96 10.06 -7.94 1.94
CA THR A 96 9.50 -7.63 0.63
C THR A 96 8.91 -6.23 0.65
N VAL A 97 9.11 -5.49 -0.44
CA VAL A 97 8.34 -4.27 -0.71
C VAL A 97 7.22 -4.61 -1.67
N THR A 98 6.00 -4.18 -1.37
CA THR A 98 4.85 -4.37 -2.25
C THR A 98 4.19 -3.03 -2.52
N ALA A 99 3.90 -2.74 -3.78
CA ALA A 99 3.01 -1.65 -4.17
C ALA A 99 1.78 -2.23 -4.83
N SER A 100 0.60 -1.83 -4.37
CA SER A 100 -0.65 -2.40 -4.85
C SER A 100 -1.72 -1.34 -5.10
N VAL A 101 -2.64 -1.70 -5.99
CA VAL A 101 -3.89 -0.98 -6.26
C VAL A 101 -4.99 -2.00 -6.12
N HIS A 102 -5.97 -1.70 -5.29
CA HIS A 102 -7.08 -2.61 -5.00
C HIS A 102 -8.42 -1.90 -5.08
N VAL A 103 -9.44 -2.71 -5.41
CA VAL A 103 -10.82 -2.27 -5.51
C VAL A 103 -11.72 -3.22 -4.74
N ALA A 104 -12.90 -2.74 -4.33
CA ALA A 104 -13.91 -3.58 -3.68
C ALA A 104 -14.25 -4.81 -4.55
N CYS A 105 -14.49 -5.96 -3.91
CA CYS A 105 -14.91 -7.18 -4.58
C CYS A 105 -16.41 -7.17 -4.91
N TRP A 106 -16.75 -7.49 -6.16
CA TRP A 106 -18.13 -7.72 -6.62
C TRP A 106 -18.34 -9.08 -7.29
N CYS A 107 -17.43 -10.03 -7.03
CA CYS A 107 -17.65 -11.42 -7.39
C CYS A 107 -18.82 -12.02 -6.60
N THR A 108 -19.37 -13.13 -7.08
CA THR A 108 -20.40 -13.90 -6.37
C THR A 108 -19.92 -14.34 -4.98
N GLU A 109 -18.64 -14.73 -4.89
CA GLU A 109 -17.95 -14.95 -3.62
C GLU A 109 -17.29 -13.64 -3.16
N ASN A 110 -17.46 -13.29 -1.89
CA ASN A 110 -16.92 -12.06 -1.35
C ASN A 110 -15.48 -12.25 -0.87
N HIS A 111 -14.52 -11.76 -1.66
CA HIS A 111 -13.09 -11.73 -1.32
C HIS A 111 -12.66 -10.45 -0.60
N ASN A 112 -13.59 -9.56 -0.24
CA ASN A 112 -13.38 -8.20 0.23
C ASN A 112 -12.78 -7.25 -0.83
N ALA A 113 -11.64 -7.60 -1.40
CA ALA A 113 -10.87 -6.79 -2.33
C ALA A 113 -10.35 -7.61 -3.52
N HIS A 114 -10.07 -6.94 -4.64
CA HIS A 114 -9.24 -7.47 -5.72
C HIS A 114 -8.05 -6.54 -5.97
N TYR A 115 -6.86 -7.12 -6.04
CA TYR A 115 -5.68 -6.46 -6.59
C TYR A 115 -5.83 -6.34 -8.10
N VAL A 116 -5.92 -5.11 -8.59
CA VAL A 116 -5.96 -4.79 -10.03
C VAL A 116 -4.58 -4.47 -10.56
N LEU A 117 -3.65 -4.11 -9.66
CA LEU A 117 -2.23 -4.00 -9.91
C LEU A 117 -1.51 -4.41 -8.61
N GLU A 118 -0.49 -5.23 -8.75
CA GLU A 118 0.40 -5.61 -7.64
C GLU A 118 1.81 -5.80 -8.20
N ALA A 119 2.78 -5.22 -7.51
CA ALA A 119 4.19 -5.40 -7.81
C ALA A 119 4.95 -5.64 -6.50
N CYS A 120 5.76 -6.71 -6.48
CA CYS A 120 6.50 -7.15 -5.30
C CYS A 120 7.99 -7.22 -5.61
N TRP A 121 8.81 -6.71 -4.69
CA TRP A 121 10.27 -6.72 -4.78
C TRP A 121 10.87 -7.40 -3.55
N PRO A 122 11.47 -8.59 -3.70
CA PRO A 122 12.23 -9.23 -2.63
C PRO A 122 13.43 -8.37 -2.23
N VAL A 123 13.73 -8.30 -0.93
CA VAL A 123 14.77 -7.46 -0.36
C VAL A 123 15.79 -8.33 0.37
N ALA A 124 16.97 -8.47 -0.23
CA ALA A 124 18.11 -9.17 0.38
C ALA A 124 19.14 -8.22 1.00
N SER A 125 19.11 -6.94 0.62
CA SER A 125 20.08 -5.93 1.04
C SER A 125 19.46 -4.55 1.22
N ALA A 126 20.17 -3.68 1.94
CA ALA A 126 19.80 -2.27 2.09
C ALA A 126 19.56 -1.57 0.74
N HIS A 127 20.36 -1.90 -0.27
CA HIS A 127 20.20 -1.36 -1.61
C HIS A 127 18.88 -1.82 -2.25
N ASP A 128 18.56 -3.12 -2.17
CA ASP A 128 17.31 -3.66 -2.70
C ASP A 128 16.08 -3.03 -2.04
N LEU A 129 16.16 -2.73 -0.74
CA LEU A 129 15.09 -2.06 -0.02
C LEU A 129 14.81 -0.66 -0.59
N ILE A 130 15.87 0.11 -0.83
CA ILE A 130 15.76 1.45 -1.44
C ILE A 130 15.19 1.33 -2.85
N GLU A 131 15.71 0.41 -3.67
CA GLU A 131 15.27 0.25 -5.05
C GLU A 131 13.82 -0.22 -5.15
N GLY A 132 13.42 -1.23 -4.36
CA GLY A 132 12.04 -1.71 -4.31
C GLY A 132 11.08 -0.63 -3.84
N PHE A 133 11.44 0.13 -2.79
CA PHE A 133 10.61 1.23 -2.30
C PHE A 133 10.53 2.38 -3.31
N ALA A 134 11.63 2.72 -3.98
CA ALA A 134 11.64 3.71 -5.05
C ALA A 134 10.76 3.27 -6.24
N ALA A 135 10.83 2.00 -6.65
CA ALA A 135 9.99 1.45 -7.70
C ALA A 135 8.50 1.47 -7.30
N GLY A 136 8.17 1.07 -6.08
CA GLY A 136 6.81 1.12 -5.55
C GLY A 136 6.25 2.54 -5.54
N THR A 137 6.98 3.50 -4.95
CA THR A 137 6.59 4.92 -4.95
C THR A 137 6.41 5.50 -6.37
N ALA A 138 7.21 5.04 -7.34
CA ALA A 138 7.07 5.45 -8.74
C ALA A 138 5.78 4.91 -9.38
N ILE A 139 5.45 3.62 -9.18
CA ILE A 139 4.19 3.03 -9.67
C ILE A 139 2.99 3.79 -9.10
N LEU A 140 2.96 3.99 -7.79
CA LEU A 140 1.83 4.66 -7.13
C LEU A 140 1.72 6.13 -7.55
N THR A 141 2.87 6.79 -7.78
CA THR A 141 2.91 8.13 -8.37
C THR A 141 2.29 8.15 -9.77
N GLU A 142 2.57 7.16 -10.61
CA GLU A 142 1.98 7.06 -11.95
C GLU A 142 0.46 6.91 -11.86
N VAL A 143 -0.04 6.04 -10.98
CA VAL A 143 -1.48 5.87 -10.74
C VAL A 143 -2.13 7.19 -10.28
N LEU A 144 -1.52 7.88 -9.32
CA LEU A 144 -1.99 9.17 -8.81
C LEU A 144 -2.08 10.25 -9.91
N ASN A 145 -1.14 10.22 -10.87
CA ASN A 145 -1.08 11.17 -11.98
C ASN A 145 -2.04 10.82 -13.12
N ALA A 146 -2.23 9.54 -13.41
CA ALA A 146 -3.01 9.09 -14.55
C ALA A 146 -4.51 9.32 -14.32
N GLY A 147 -5.04 8.87 -13.17
CA GLY A 147 -6.49 8.63 -13.05
C GLY A 147 -7.06 7.78 -14.20
N PRO A 148 -8.40 7.68 -14.34
CA PRO A 148 -9.43 8.08 -13.39
C PRO A 148 -9.41 7.21 -12.11
N PHE A 149 -10.04 7.70 -11.03
CA PHE A 149 -10.11 6.99 -9.73
C PHE A 149 -11.42 6.24 -9.54
N ASP A 150 -12.25 6.18 -10.57
CA ASP A 150 -13.45 5.36 -10.59
C ASP A 150 -13.04 3.87 -10.58
N PRO A 151 -13.41 3.09 -9.54
CA PRO A 151 -13.09 1.67 -9.44
C PRO A 151 -13.50 0.86 -10.68
N SER A 152 -14.60 1.24 -11.37
CA SER A 152 -15.08 0.54 -12.57
C SER A 152 -14.05 0.51 -13.70
N THR A 153 -13.26 1.59 -13.88
CA THR A 153 -12.23 1.63 -14.92
C THR A 153 -11.13 0.60 -14.66
N TRP A 154 -10.70 0.50 -13.40
CA TRP A 154 -9.69 -0.46 -12.97
C TRP A 154 -10.17 -1.90 -13.09
N ARG A 155 -11.43 -2.17 -12.75
CA ARG A 155 -12.05 -3.49 -12.91
C ARG A 155 -12.13 -3.92 -14.37
N ILE A 156 -12.52 -3.01 -15.27
CA ILE A 156 -12.58 -3.29 -16.71
C ILE A 156 -11.20 -3.71 -17.22
N HIS A 157 -10.14 -2.99 -16.82
CA HIS A 157 -8.77 -3.34 -17.19
C HIS A 157 -8.33 -4.70 -16.64
N ALA A 158 -8.76 -5.06 -15.43
CA ALA A 158 -8.46 -6.34 -14.78
C ALA A 158 -9.41 -7.50 -15.18
N GLY A 159 -10.43 -7.26 -16.01
CA GLY A 159 -11.42 -8.27 -16.39
C GLY A 159 -12.35 -8.70 -15.24
N LEU A 160 -12.56 -7.83 -14.25
CA LEU A 160 -13.35 -8.08 -13.05
C LEU A 160 -14.81 -7.62 -13.22
N PRO A 161 -15.77 -8.22 -12.47
CA PRO A 161 -17.16 -7.78 -12.47
C PRO A 161 -17.29 -6.37 -11.86
N ASP A 162 -18.11 -5.53 -12.47
CA ASP A 162 -18.37 -4.18 -11.97
C ASP A 162 -19.36 -4.16 -10.81
N ALA A 163 -19.37 -3.06 -10.05
CA ALA A 163 -20.34 -2.84 -9.01
C ALA A 163 -21.78 -2.91 -9.57
N PRO A 164 -22.74 -3.49 -8.83
CA PRO A 164 -24.13 -3.42 -9.23
C PRO A 164 -24.53 -1.97 -9.41
N LYS A 165 -25.15 -1.63 -10.54
CA LYS A 165 -25.72 -0.29 -10.73
C LYS A 165 -26.71 -0.03 -9.59
N ALA A 166 -26.54 1.10 -8.90
CA ALA A 166 -27.49 1.50 -7.87
C ALA A 166 -28.89 1.56 -8.51
N THR A 167 -29.80 0.74 -7.99
CA THR A 167 -31.21 0.82 -8.36
C THR A 167 -31.76 2.12 -7.75
N PRO A 168 -32.41 2.99 -8.54
CA PRO A 168 -32.96 4.25 -8.03
C PRO A 168 -34.08 4.05 -6.99
#